data_AF-A0A4S2EQ66-F1
#
_entry.id   AF-A0A4S2EQ66-F1
#
_cell.length_a   1.000
_cell.length_b   1.000
_cell.length_c   1.000
_cell.angle_alpha   90.00
_cell.angle_beta   90.00
_cell.angle_gamma   90.00
#
_symmetry.space_group_name_H-M   'P 1'
#
loop_
_entity.id
_entity.type
_entity.pdbx_description
1 polymer ?
#
loop_
_entity_poly.entity_id
_entity_poly.type
_entity_poly.pdbx_seq_one_letter_code
_entity_poly.pdbx_strand_id
1 'polypeptide(L)'
;MKQRDIIHVDMDCFYASIEMRDEPKLQDKPVVIARDPRKTGGHGVVATANYQARAFGIHSAMNAQQAIKLCPKAVFVTPNFEKYRKVSRQIQAIFAEFSDLVEPVAFDEAYLDITADKQGFGSAVLTAHRLQQRIYDETQLTCSIGISYNKFLAKLASDFCKPVGTTVVRPEEVKDFLFPLPIEKFRGVGKKTAPKMHALGIKTGEDLYARSERYLNEHFGKIGTVLYQRVRGIDERLVEVRERKSIGTEKTFIRPLVSESQVNDEFMQLATRLVKELNKKQKHGKTLVLKLRTASFETVTKRLTKQEYFLNDVATIVYYAMQLFEEVAPTELELRLLGLTMTGLAPLEFENMSLPLFEQE
;
A
#
# COMPACT_ATOMS: atom_id res chain seq x y z
N MET A 1 -6.74 -6.89 31.30
CA MET A 1 -7.02 -7.23 29.89
C MET A 1 -6.05 -8.33 29.48
N LYS A 2 -6.50 -9.37 28.77
CA LYS A 2 -5.60 -10.39 28.19
C LYS A 2 -4.66 -9.70 27.22
N GLN A 3 -3.36 -9.96 27.33
CA GLN A 3 -2.37 -9.47 26.37
C GLN A 3 -2.71 -10.04 24.98
N ARG A 4 -2.67 -9.18 23.95
CA ARG A 4 -2.94 -9.58 22.56
C ARG A 4 -1.71 -10.28 21.98
N ASP A 5 -1.93 -11.19 21.04
CA ASP A 5 -0.91 -11.78 20.19
C ASP A 5 -1.19 -11.39 18.74
N ILE A 6 -0.39 -10.46 18.23
CA ILE A 6 -0.50 -9.92 16.88
C ILE A 6 0.67 -10.45 16.05
N ILE A 7 0.31 -11.11 14.95
CA ILE A 7 1.25 -11.52 13.91
C ILE A 7 1.20 -10.50 12.77
N HIS A 8 2.37 -10.18 12.25
CA HIS A 8 2.52 -9.50 10.98
C HIS A 8 3.27 -10.42 10.01
N VAL A 9 2.67 -10.72 8.87
CA VAL A 9 3.27 -11.55 7.82
C VAL A 9 3.61 -10.68 6.62
N ASP A 10 4.80 -10.86 6.07
CA ASP A 10 5.30 -10.12 4.91
C ASP A 10 6.08 -11.06 3.99
N MET A 11 5.57 -11.28 2.77
CA MET A 11 6.19 -12.21 1.82
C MET A 11 7.53 -11.68 1.31
N ASP A 12 8.53 -12.56 1.22
CA ASP A 12 9.86 -12.16 0.81
C ASP A 12 9.90 -11.87 -0.70
N CYS A 13 10.26 -10.63 -1.07
CA CYS A 13 10.40 -10.19 -2.47
C CYS A 13 9.23 -10.62 -3.39
N PHE A 14 8.00 -10.57 -2.89
CA PHE A 14 6.82 -11.27 -3.42
C PHE A 14 6.75 -11.46 -4.94
N TYR A 15 6.69 -10.38 -5.73
CA TYR A 15 6.57 -10.53 -7.19
C TYR A 15 7.79 -11.19 -7.82
N ALA A 16 9.01 -10.87 -7.36
CA ALA A 16 10.23 -11.50 -7.89
C ALA A 16 10.29 -12.99 -7.53
N SER A 17 9.86 -13.36 -6.33
CA SER A 17 9.79 -14.75 -5.89
C SER A 17 8.77 -15.56 -6.71
N ILE A 18 7.63 -14.98 -7.08
CA ILE A 18 6.67 -15.60 -8.00
C ILE A 18 7.30 -15.82 -9.38
N GLU A 19 7.96 -14.81 -9.95
CA GLU A 19 8.61 -14.97 -11.26
C GLU A 19 9.73 -16.01 -11.21
N MET A 20 10.56 -16.03 -10.16
CA MET A 20 11.65 -16.99 -9.99
C MET A 20 11.16 -18.43 -9.78
N ARG A 21 10.01 -18.61 -9.13
CA ARG A 21 9.35 -19.92 -8.98
C ARG A 21 8.86 -20.43 -10.34
N ASP A 22 8.20 -19.57 -11.11
CA ASP A 22 7.60 -19.95 -12.39
C ASP A 22 8.67 -20.12 -13.50
N GLU A 23 9.79 -19.39 -13.41
CA GLU A 23 10.91 -19.42 -14.36
C GLU A 23 12.24 -19.72 -13.64
N PRO A 24 12.61 -21.01 -13.48
CA PRO A 24 13.81 -21.41 -12.72
C PRO A 24 15.12 -20.78 -13.21
N LYS A 25 15.21 -20.40 -14.50
CA LYS A 25 16.37 -19.70 -15.08
C LYS A 25 16.65 -18.32 -14.47
N LEU A 26 15.74 -17.80 -13.64
CA LEU A 26 15.85 -16.52 -12.93
C LEU A 26 16.45 -16.65 -11.53
N GLN A 27 16.55 -17.86 -10.95
CA GLN A 27 16.92 -18.06 -9.55
C GLN A 27 18.31 -17.49 -9.20
N ASP A 28 19.29 -17.67 -10.10
CA ASP A 28 20.67 -17.23 -9.91
C ASP A 28 20.97 -15.85 -10.53
N LYS A 29 19.93 -15.04 -10.77
CA LYS A 29 20.08 -13.74 -11.42
C LYS A 29 19.58 -12.60 -10.55
N PRO A 30 20.16 -11.39 -10.66
CA PRO A 30 19.56 -10.19 -10.10
C PRO A 30 18.29 -9.85 -10.88
N VAL A 31 17.13 -10.12 -10.29
CA VAL A 31 15.81 -9.94 -10.93
C VAL A 31 15.16 -8.66 -10.43
N VAL A 32 14.66 -7.86 -11.38
CA VAL A 32 13.97 -6.60 -11.13
C VAL A 32 12.59 -6.64 -11.80
N ILE A 33 11.54 -6.46 -11.02
CA ILE A 33 10.16 -6.41 -11.51
C ILE A 33 9.84 -4.97 -11.89
N ALA A 34 10.04 -4.65 -13.17
CA ALA A 34 9.78 -3.35 -13.76
C ALA A 34 9.70 -3.48 -15.28
N ARG A 35 9.09 -2.50 -15.95
CA ARG A 35 9.28 -2.36 -17.40
C ARG A 35 10.74 -2.07 -17.68
N ASP A 36 11.31 -2.77 -18.66
CA ASP A 36 12.71 -2.64 -19.02
C ASP A 36 13.01 -1.21 -19.51
N PRO A 37 13.88 -0.45 -18.81
CA PRO A 37 14.17 0.94 -19.16
C PRO A 37 14.79 1.08 -20.56
N ARG A 38 15.46 0.03 -21.07
CA ARG A 38 16.04 0.02 -22.43
C ARG A 38 14.96 0.07 -23.51
N LYS A 39 13.77 -0.44 -23.21
CA LYS A 39 12.62 -0.51 -24.14
C LYS A 39 11.65 0.66 -23.98
N THR A 40 11.72 1.36 -22.85
CA THR A 40 10.79 2.44 -22.51
C THR A 40 11.46 3.82 -22.53
N GLY A 41 12.69 3.94 -23.05
CA GLY A 41 13.43 5.22 -23.06
C GLY A 41 13.79 5.72 -21.66
N GLY A 42 14.06 4.80 -20.73
CA GLY A 42 14.40 5.11 -19.33
C GLY A 42 13.20 5.29 -18.41
N HIS A 43 11.96 5.13 -18.90
CA HIS A 43 10.75 5.27 -18.09
C HIS A 43 10.38 3.97 -17.37
N GLY A 44 10.17 4.05 -16.06
CA GLY A 44 9.71 2.91 -15.28
C GLY A 44 10.09 3.07 -13.82
N VAL A 45 9.38 2.34 -12.97
CA VAL A 45 9.63 2.29 -11.53
C VAL A 45 9.74 0.83 -11.13
N VAL A 46 10.71 0.53 -10.28
CA VAL A 46 10.91 -0.80 -9.70
C VAL A 46 9.75 -1.10 -8.75
N ALA A 47 8.95 -2.12 -9.08
CA ALA A 47 7.90 -2.61 -8.19
C ALA A 47 8.52 -3.39 -7.01
N THR A 48 9.39 -4.35 -7.34
CA THR A 48 10.24 -5.06 -6.37
C THR A 48 11.48 -5.61 -7.06
N ALA A 49 12.43 -6.06 -6.27
CA ALA A 49 13.66 -6.70 -6.73
C ALA A 49 14.02 -7.84 -5.75
N ASN A 50 14.62 -8.92 -6.26
CA ASN A 50 15.08 -10.01 -5.40
C ASN A 50 16.31 -9.60 -4.56
N TYR A 51 16.68 -10.40 -3.56
CA TYR A 51 17.78 -10.05 -2.66
C TYR A 51 19.13 -9.87 -3.39
N GLN A 52 19.39 -10.65 -4.44
CA GLN A 52 20.60 -10.47 -5.27
C GLN A 52 20.64 -9.08 -5.92
N ALA A 53 19.53 -8.60 -6.48
CA ALA A 53 19.43 -7.25 -7.03
C ALA A 53 19.50 -6.18 -5.94
N ARG A 54 18.89 -6.43 -4.76
CA ARG A 54 18.95 -5.52 -3.61
C ARG A 54 20.37 -5.32 -3.07
N ALA A 55 21.24 -6.32 -3.18
CA ALA A 55 22.65 -6.21 -2.80
C ALA A 55 23.41 -5.14 -3.64
N PHE A 56 22.94 -4.82 -4.85
CA PHE A 56 23.45 -3.71 -5.67
C PHE A 56 22.83 -2.35 -5.31
N GLY A 57 22.03 -2.27 -4.24
CA GLY A 57 21.32 -1.07 -3.82
C GLY A 57 19.98 -0.84 -4.52
N ILE A 58 19.53 -1.76 -5.38
CA ILE A 58 18.22 -1.65 -6.05
C ILE A 58 17.10 -1.84 -5.01
N HIS A 59 16.11 -0.96 -5.01
CA HIS A 59 14.99 -1.03 -4.08
C HIS A 59 13.66 -0.66 -4.75
N SER A 60 12.55 -1.02 -4.13
CA SER A 60 11.21 -0.61 -4.58
C SER A 60 11.09 0.91 -4.68
N ALA A 61 10.25 1.36 -5.61
CA ALA A 61 10.07 2.77 -5.97
C ALA A 61 11.30 3.48 -6.58
N MET A 62 12.42 2.77 -6.81
CA MET A 62 13.57 3.29 -7.56
C MET A 62 13.21 3.48 -9.03
N ASN A 63 13.77 4.51 -9.68
CA ASN A 63 13.66 4.67 -11.12
C ASN A 63 14.37 3.49 -11.85
N ALA A 64 13.72 2.88 -12.84
CA ALA A 64 14.26 1.71 -13.54
C ALA A 64 15.61 2.01 -14.25
N GLN A 65 15.81 3.22 -14.76
CA GLN A 65 17.08 3.68 -15.34
C GLN A 65 18.21 3.74 -14.31
N GLN A 66 17.90 4.06 -13.05
CA GLN A 66 18.90 4.01 -11.98
C GLN A 66 19.22 2.56 -11.62
N ALA A 67 18.20 1.68 -11.57
CA ALA A 67 18.41 0.27 -11.27
C ALA A 67 19.35 -0.42 -12.27
N ILE A 68 19.19 -0.17 -13.58
CA ILE A 68 20.08 -0.75 -14.60
C ILE A 68 21.51 -0.17 -14.54
N LYS A 69 21.68 1.09 -14.09
CA LYS A 69 23.01 1.66 -13.85
C LYS A 69 23.71 0.99 -12.67
N LEU A 70 22.98 0.69 -11.60
CA LEU A 70 23.50 -0.01 -10.42
C LEU A 70 23.86 -1.46 -10.72
N CYS A 71 23.06 -2.14 -11.55
CA CYS A 71 23.33 -3.52 -11.95
C CYS A 71 23.01 -3.72 -13.45
N PRO A 72 24.00 -3.52 -14.35
CA PRO A 72 23.80 -3.67 -15.80
C PRO A 72 23.37 -5.09 -16.23
N LYS A 73 23.72 -6.10 -15.42
CA LYS A 73 23.34 -7.50 -15.63
C LYS A 73 21.95 -7.86 -15.07
N ALA A 74 21.22 -6.91 -14.50
CA ALA A 74 19.88 -7.15 -13.97
C ALA A 74 18.90 -7.61 -15.07
N VAL A 75 18.12 -8.64 -14.75
CA VAL A 75 17.04 -9.13 -15.60
C VAL A 75 15.77 -8.42 -15.23
N PHE A 76 15.22 -7.67 -16.19
CA PHE A 76 13.97 -6.94 -16.03
C PHE A 76 12.79 -7.82 -16.47
N VAL A 77 11.85 -8.05 -15.55
CA VAL A 77 10.61 -8.78 -15.83
C VAL A 77 9.43 -7.81 -15.73
N THR A 78 8.62 -7.76 -16.79
CA THR A 78 7.43 -6.91 -16.82
C THR A 78 6.41 -7.40 -15.80
N PRO A 79 5.89 -6.53 -14.90
CA PRO A 79 4.95 -6.97 -13.87
C PRO A 79 3.67 -7.58 -14.43
N ASN A 80 3.27 -8.75 -13.90
CA ASN A 80 1.97 -9.40 -14.17
C ASN A 80 1.06 -9.34 -12.93
N PHE A 81 0.31 -8.25 -12.79
CA PHE A 81 -0.54 -8.02 -11.61
C PHE A 81 -1.74 -8.97 -11.48
N GLU A 82 -2.21 -9.56 -12.58
CA GLU A 82 -3.26 -10.59 -12.51
C GLU A 82 -2.74 -11.85 -11.84
N LYS A 83 -1.54 -12.29 -12.25
CA LYS A 83 -0.82 -13.40 -11.63
C LYS A 83 -0.58 -13.14 -10.15
N TYR A 84 -0.02 -11.99 -9.80
CA TYR A 84 0.28 -11.65 -8.40
C TYR A 84 -0.97 -11.60 -7.52
N ARG A 85 -2.09 -11.09 -8.05
CA ARG A 85 -3.38 -11.09 -7.35
C ARG A 85 -3.96 -12.49 -7.16
N LYS A 86 -3.72 -13.41 -8.09
CA LYS A 86 -4.15 -14.82 -7.93
C LYS A 86 -3.40 -15.47 -6.77
N VAL A 87 -2.08 -15.31 -6.70
CA VAL A 87 -1.26 -15.85 -5.61
C VAL A 87 -1.59 -15.19 -4.27
N SER A 88 -1.78 -13.86 -4.25
CA SER A 88 -2.20 -13.12 -3.05
C SER A 88 -3.51 -13.68 -2.47
N ARG A 89 -4.48 -14.03 -3.31
CA ARG A 89 -5.74 -14.65 -2.86
C ARG A 89 -5.54 -16.02 -2.21
N GLN A 90 -4.60 -16.83 -2.72
CA GLN A 90 -4.25 -18.12 -2.10
C GLN A 90 -3.69 -17.90 -0.68
N ILE A 91 -2.76 -16.95 -0.54
CA ILE A 91 -2.14 -16.62 0.75
C ILE A 91 -3.17 -16.02 1.73
N GLN A 92 -4.07 -15.15 1.26
CA GLN A 92 -5.14 -14.60 2.10
C GLN A 92 -6.12 -15.68 2.56
N ALA A 93 -6.41 -16.69 1.74
CA ALA A 93 -7.21 -17.83 2.17
C ALA A 93 -6.52 -18.60 3.31
N ILE A 94 -5.21 -18.81 3.20
CA ILE A 94 -4.42 -19.42 4.28
C ILE A 94 -4.48 -18.55 5.55
N PHE A 95 -4.34 -17.23 5.46
CA PHE A 95 -4.45 -16.36 6.64
C PHE A 95 -5.78 -16.54 7.40
N ALA A 96 -6.89 -16.70 6.67
CA ALA A 96 -8.21 -16.93 7.25
C ALA A 96 -8.34 -18.29 7.97
N GLU A 97 -7.50 -19.27 7.65
CA GLU A 97 -7.42 -20.53 8.40
C GLU A 97 -6.90 -20.28 9.83
N PHE A 98 -5.99 -19.32 10.02
CA PHE A 98 -5.29 -19.07 11.29
C PHE A 98 -5.93 -17.99 12.16
N SER A 99 -6.72 -17.07 11.59
CA SER A 99 -7.43 -16.04 12.34
C SER A 99 -8.68 -15.56 11.59
N ASP A 100 -9.73 -15.20 12.33
CA ASP A 100 -10.89 -14.50 11.78
C ASP A 100 -10.65 -12.98 11.66
N LEU A 101 -9.63 -12.47 12.35
CA LEU A 101 -9.22 -11.06 12.35
C LEU A 101 -7.97 -10.90 11.50
N VAL A 102 -8.17 -10.80 10.19
CA VAL A 102 -7.12 -10.56 9.20
C VAL A 102 -7.28 -9.17 8.60
N GLU A 103 -6.23 -8.36 8.67
CA GLU A 103 -6.16 -7.04 8.04
C GLU A 103 -5.07 -7.01 6.95
N PRO A 104 -5.43 -7.23 5.68
CA PRO A 104 -4.50 -7.08 4.57
C PRO A 104 -4.00 -5.63 4.46
N VAL A 105 -2.68 -5.47 4.35
CA VAL A 105 -2.01 -4.18 4.13
C VAL A 105 -1.67 -4.01 2.64
N ALA A 106 -1.22 -5.09 2.00
CA ALA A 106 -0.85 -5.16 0.59
C ALA A 106 -1.22 -6.55 0.01
N PHE A 107 -0.73 -6.87 -1.19
CA PHE A 107 -0.94 -8.21 -1.76
C PHE A 107 -0.17 -9.30 -0.99
N ASP A 108 0.93 -8.92 -0.36
CA ASP A 108 1.93 -9.75 0.29
C ASP A 108 2.03 -9.53 1.80
N GLU A 109 1.19 -8.67 2.37
CA GLU A 109 1.35 -8.19 3.73
C GLU A 109 0.00 -8.17 4.46
N ALA A 110 -0.04 -8.71 5.68
CA ALA A 110 -1.24 -8.69 6.53
C ALA A 110 -0.90 -8.71 8.02
N TYR A 111 -1.78 -8.10 8.82
CA TYR A 111 -1.84 -8.34 10.26
C TYR A 111 -2.87 -9.42 10.56
N LEU A 112 -2.55 -10.30 11.50
CA LEU A 112 -3.46 -11.29 12.05
C LEU A 112 -3.50 -11.13 13.57
N ASP A 113 -4.69 -11.08 14.16
CA ASP A 113 -4.84 -11.21 15.61
C ASP A 113 -5.07 -12.69 15.95
N ILE A 114 -4.09 -13.32 16.58
CA ILE A 114 -4.13 -14.75 16.94
C ILE A 114 -4.41 -14.96 18.44
N THR A 115 -4.87 -13.93 19.15
CA THR A 115 -5.16 -13.98 20.60
C THR A 115 -6.19 -15.04 20.98
N ALA A 116 -7.10 -15.36 20.05
CA ALA A 116 -8.12 -16.40 20.20
C ALA A 116 -7.56 -17.82 19.99
N ASP A 117 -6.36 -17.96 19.44
CA ASP A 117 -5.71 -19.23 19.12
C ASP A 117 -6.63 -20.20 18.37
N LYS A 118 -7.13 -19.76 17.20
CA LYS A 118 -8.12 -20.50 16.38
C LYS A 118 -7.70 -21.94 16.08
N GLN A 119 -6.40 -22.20 15.99
CA GLN A 119 -5.83 -23.52 15.69
C GLN A 119 -5.53 -24.36 16.95
N GLY A 120 -5.60 -23.77 18.15
CA GLY A 120 -5.38 -24.46 19.42
C GLY A 120 -3.92 -24.87 19.66
N PHE A 121 -2.95 -24.13 19.12
CA PHE A 121 -1.53 -24.47 19.25
C PHE A 121 -0.91 -24.03 20.58
N GLY A 122 -1.55 -23.10 21.30
CA GLY A 122 -1.09 -22.58 22.59
C GLY A 122 0.19 -21.75 22.53
N SER A 123 0.71 -21.44 21.33
CA SER A 123 1.96 -20.70 21.16
C SER A 123 1.96 -19.88 19.88
N ALA A 124 2.11 -18.56 20.00
CA ALA A 124 2.21 -17.66 18.86
C ALA A 124 3.39 -18.00 17.93
N VAL A 125 4.51 -18.47 18.50
CA VAL A 125 5.70 -18.88 17.73
C VAL A 125 5.41 -20.14 16.91
N LEU A 126 4.74 -21.13 17.52
CA LEU A 126 4.32 -22.33 16.79
C LEU A 126 3.32 -21.99 15.68
N THR A 127 2.35 -21.13 15.98
CA THR A 127 1.39 -20.61 14.99
C THR A 127 2.09 -19.93 13.81
N ALA A 128 3.10 -19.09 14.06
CA ALA A 128 3.88 -18.44 13.02
C ALA A 128 4.63 -19.44 12.13
N HIS A 129 5.32 -20.43 12.71
CA HIS A 129 6.03 -21.44 11.93
C HIS A 129 5.08 -22.34 11.13
N ARG A 130 3.93 -22.72 11.71
CA ARG A 130 2.88 -23.46 10.98
C ARG A 130 2.32 -22.66 9.82
N LEU A 131 2.12 -21.35 10.01
CA LEU A 131 1.69 -20.45 8.95
C LEU A 131 2.73 -20.32 7.84
N GLN A 132 4.02 -20.13 8.17
CA GLN A 132 5.12 -20.11 7.19
C GLN A 132 5.16 -21.41 6.38
N GLN A 133 5.09 -22.56 7.07
CA GLN A 133 5.12 -23.87 6.42
C GLN A 133 3.91 -24.04 5.49
N ARG A 134 2.70 -23.73 5.96
CA ARG A 134 1.47 -23.85 5.15
C ARG A 134 1.52 -22.97 3.89
N ILE A 135 2.04 -21.75 4.00
CA ILE A 135 2.25 -20.85 2.86
C ILE A 135 3.27 -21.45 1.88
N TYR A 136 4.39 -21.97 2.39
CA TYR A 136 5.42 -22.58 1.57
C TYR A 136 4.91 -23.82 0.85
N ASP A 137 4.23 -24.73 1.54
CA ASP A 137 3.69 -25.95 0.95
C ASP A 137 2.73 -25.65 -0.22
N GLU A 138 1.82 -24.67 -0.03
CA GLU A 138 0.82 -24.30 -1.03
C GLU A 138 1.41 -23.52 -2.21
N THR A 139 2.34 -22.59 -1.94
CA THR A 139 2.73 -21.57 -2.92
C THR A 139 4.18 -21.67 -3.38
N GLN A 140 5.01 -22.43 -2.66
CA GLN A 140 6.47 -22.50 -2.81
C GLN A 140 7.13 -21.11 -2.68
N LEU A 141 6.54 -20.24 -1.85
CA LEU A 141 7.04 -18.89 -1.55
C LEU A 141 7.34 -18.77 -0.05
N THR A 142 8.34 -17.97 0.27
CA THR A 142 8.74 -17.71 1.67
C THR A 142 8.17 -16.40 2.18
N CYS A 143 8.02 -16.29 3.50
CA CYS A 143 7.65 -15.07 4.17
C CYS A 143 8.41 -14.92 5.49
N SER A 144 8.50 -13.67 5.93
CA SER A 144 9.03 -13.32 7.25
C SER A 144 7.88 -12.88 8.15
N ILE A 145 7.96 -13.26 9.43
CA ILE A 145 6.91 -13.03 10.42
C ILE A 145 7.45 -12.24 11.62
N GLY A 146 6.67 -11.26 12.05
CA GLY A 146 6.89 -10.55 13.31
C GLY A 146 5.74 -10.82 14.28
N ILE A 147 6.08 -11.09 15.53
CA ILE A 147 5.11 -11.40 16.60
C ILE A 147 5.28 -10.38 17.72
N SER A 148 4.19 -9.72 18.11
CA SER A 148 4.19 -8.86 19.29
C SER A 148 2.76 -8.61 19.79
N TYR A 149 2.59 -7.74 20.77
CA TYR A 149 1.30 -7.45 21.41
C TYR A 149 0.55 -6.24 20.79
N ASN A 150 1.11 -5.66 19.72
CA ASN A 150 0.47 -4.64 18.92
C ASN A 150 1.02 -4.62 17.48
N LYS A 151 0.29 -3.92 16.59
CA LYS A 151 0.58 -3.86 15.15
C LYS A 151 1.88 -3.14 14.81
N PHE A 152 2.25 -2.11 15.57
CA PHE A 152 3.49 -1.36 15.31
C PHE A 152 4.72 -2.25 15.51
N LEU A 153 4.80 -2.92 16.67
CA LEU A 153 5.92 -3.80 17.00
C LEU A 153 5.94 -5.05 16.12
N ALA A 154 4.79 -5.68 15.87
CA ALA A 154 4.72 -6.85 15.00
C ALA A 154 5.25 -6.55 13.58
N LYS A 155 4.89 -5.39 13.01
CA LYS A 155 5.42 -4.97 11.71
C LYS A 155 6.94 -4.78 11.75
N LEU A 156 7.44 -4.08 12.74
CA LEU A 156 8.87 -3.79 12.88
C LEU A 156 9.69 -5.08 13.07
N ALA A 157 9.17 -6.02 13.85
CA ALA A 157 9.74 -7.34 14.07
C ALA A 157 9.83 -8.16 12.77
N SER A 158 8.80 -8.12 11.91
CA SER A 158 8.79 -8.87 10.65
C SER A 158 9.87 -8.41 9.65
N ASP A 159 10.30 -7.15 9.73
CA ASP A 159 11.36 -6.61 8.88
C ASP A 159 12.77 -6.84 9.45
N PHE A 160 12.89 -7.28 10.71
CA PHE A 160 14.16 -7.35 11.44
C PHE A 160 15.09 -8.47 10.95
N CYS A 161 14.55 -9.67 10.74
CA CYS A 161 15.33 -10.87 10.36
C CYS A 161 15.02 -11.37 8.93
N LYS A 162 14.64 -10.50 7.99
CA LYS A 162 14.37 -10.93 6.60
C LYS A 162 15.63 -11.43 5.88
N PRO A 163 15.55 -12.43 4.99
CA PRO A 163 14.36 -13.23 4.61
C PRO A 163 14.09 -14.46 5.48
N VAL A 164 12.89 -15.05 5.35
CA VAL A 164 12.45 -16.29 6.03
C VAL A 164 12.58 -16.24 7.57
N GLY A 165 12.61 -15.03 8.13
CA GLY A 165 12.85 -14.82 9.55
C GLY A 165 11.57 -14.79 10.37
N THR A 166 11.67 -15.21 11.63
CA THR A 166 10.62 -15.00 12.64
C THR A 166 11.22 -14.24 13.82
N THR A 167 10.64 -13.09 14.13
CA THR A 167 11.09 -12.23 15.24
C THR A 167 9.94 -12.06 16.23
N VAL A 168 10.22 -12.24 17.52
CA VAL A 168 9.28 -11.98 18.61
C VAL A 168 9.76 -10.77 19.39
N VAL A 169 8.86 -9.85 19.72
CA VAL A 169 9.17 -8.70 20.59
C VAL A 169 8.19 -8.70 21.74
N ARG A 170 8.67 -9.03 22.94
CA ARG A 170 7.89 -9.07 24.17
C ARG A 170 7.90 -7.72 24.89
N PRO A 171 6.92 -7.43 25.77
CA PRO A 171 6.84 -6.14 26.48
C PRO A 171 8.13 -5.73 27.21
N GLU A 172 8.82 -6.69 27.81
CA GLU A 172 10.08 -6.49 28.53
C GLU A 172 11.25 -6.13 27.62
N GLU A 173 11.20 -6.51 26.34
CA GLU A 173 12.27 -6.30 25.35
C GLU A 173 12.08 -5.00 24.55
N VAL A 174 10.98 -4.28 24.74
CA VAL A 174 10.60 -3.12 23.90
C VAL A 174 11.67 -2.04 23.87
N LYS A 175 12.26 -1.71 25.02
CA LYS A 175 13.29 -0.66 25.09
C LYS A 175 14.54 -1.10 24.33
N ASP A 176 15.03 -2.31 24.61
CA ASP A 176 16.21 -2.87 23.97
C ASP A 176 16.02 -3.02 22.46
N PHE A 177 14.79 -3.33 22.03
CA PHE A 177 14.44 -3.43 20.61
C PHE A 177 14.32 -2.07 19.93
N LEU A 178 13.70 -1.06 20.57
CA LEU A 178 13.39 0.22 19.93
C LEU A 178 14.48 1.27 20.03
N PHE A 179 15.20 1.33 21.15
CA PHE A 179 16.18 2.38 21.43
C PHE A 179 17.32 2.45 20.40
N PRO A 180 17.95 1.32 20.01
CA PRO A 180 19.04 1.36 19.03
C PRO A 180 18.56 1.60 17.59
N LEU A 181 17.24 1.58 17.32
CA LEU A 181 16.74 1.71 15.96
C LEU A 181 16.92 3.14 15.43
N PRO A 182 17.45 3.29 14.20
CA PRO A 182 17.42 4.57 13.51
C PRO A 182 15.99 5.09 13.35
N ILE A 183 15.82 6.40 13.47
CA ILE A 183 14.51 7.04 13.47
C ILE A 183 13.72 6.77 12.17
N GLU A 184 14.39 6.54 11.05
CA GLU A 184 13.79 6.20 9.76
C GLU A 184 13.09 4.84 9.74
N LYS A 185 13.40 3.96 10.70
CA LYS A 185 12.71 2.66 10.85
C LYS A 185 11.34 2.82 11.52
N PHE A 186 11.09 3.93 12.21
CA PHE A 186 9.79 4.17 12.81
C PHE A 186 8.74 4.49 11.74
N ARG A 187 7.64 3.75 11.75
CA ARG A 187 6.52 3.98 10.83
C ARG A 187 6.03 5.42 10.96
N GLY A 188 6.02 6.14 9.83
CA GLY A 188 5.62 7.56 9.77
C GLY A 188 6.79 8.53 9.67
N VAL A 189 8.03 8.07 9.87
CA VAL A 189 9.24 8.86 9.64
C VAL A 189 9.76 8.61 8.23
N GLY A 190 9.34 9.47 7.29
CA GLY A 190 9.77 9.39 5.89
C GLY A 190 10.93 10.32 5.55
N LYS A 191 11.33 10.34 4.27
CA LYS A 191 12.41 11.18 3.72
C LYS A 191 12.31 12.68 4.04
N LYS A 192 11.10 13.19 4.29
CA LYS A 192 10.88 14.60 4.66
C LYS A 192 10.94 14.86 6.17
N THR A 193 10.62 13.85 6.98
CA THR A 193 10.54 13.97 8.45
C THR A 193 11.90 13.69 9.09
N ALA A 194 12.63 12.68 8.60
CA ALA A 194 13.92 12.28 9.16
C ALA A 194 14.95 13.43 9.22
N PRO A 195 15.15 14.26 8.17
CA PRO A 195 16.09 15.37 8.26
C PRO A 195 15.71 16.41 9.31
N LYS A 196 14.40 16.66 9.51
CA LYS A 196 13.91 17.57 10.56
C LYS A 196 14.20 17.00 11.95
N MET A 197 13.99 15.70 12.15
CA MET A 197 14.32 15.02 13.40
C MET A 197 15.82 15.07 13.69
N HIS A 198 16.66 14.81 12.69
CA HIS A 198 18.12 14.91 12.84
C HIS A 198 18.57 16.31 13.24
N ALA A 199 17.97 17.35 12.64
CA ALA A 199 18.25 18.75 13.01
C ALA A 199 17.87 19.07 14.47
N LEU A 200 16.90 18.36 15.04
CA LEU A 200 16.49 18.44 16.44
C LEU A 200 17.23 17.45 17.36
N GLY A 201 18.28 16.80 16.84
CA GLY A 201 19.08 15.82 17.58
C GLY A 201 18.39 14.49 17.85
N ILE A 202 17.31 14.16 17.13
CA ILE A 202 16.58 12.89 17.26
C ILE A 202 17.03 11.96 16.14
N LYS A 203 17.96 11.04 16.42
CA LYS A 203 18.50 10.09 15.43
C LYS A 203 18.07 8.65 15.68
N THR A 204 17.81 8.32 16.94
CA THR A 204 17.50 6.97 17.40
C THR A 204 16.17 6.92 18.14
N GLY A 205 15.69 5.70 18.42
CA GLY A 205 14.56 5.51 19.33
C GLY A 205 14.84 6.04 20.73
N GLU A 206 16.08 5.93 21.22
CA GLU A 206 16.48 6.49 22.51
C GLU A 206 16.32 8.01 22.56
N ASP A 207 16.82 8.71 21.53
CA ASP A 207 16.67 10.17 21.43
C ASP A 207 15.20 10.59 21.37
N LEU A 208 14.38 9.82 20.65
CA LEU A 208 12.94 10.06 20.54
C LEU A 208 12.25 9.84 21.90
N TYR A 209 12.65 8.81 22.65
CA TYR A 209 12.11 8.49 23.96
C TYR A 209 12.38 9.63 24.97
N ALA A 210 13.56 10.26 24.89
CA ALA A 210 13.96 11.36 25.77
C ALA A 210 13.14 12.65 25.57
N ARG A 211 12.37 12.78 24.47
CA ARG A 211 11.53 13.96 24.21
C ARG A 211 10.15 13.84 24.88
N SER A 212 9.64 14.97 25.36
CA SER A 212 8.28 15.07 25.88
C SER A 212 7.24 15.02 24.75
N GLU A 213 6.03 14.59 25.06
CA GLU A 213 4.94 14.56 24.08
C GLU A 213 4.64 15.95 23.53
N ARG A 214 4.59 16.96 24.40
CA ARG A 214 4.38 18.36 24.01
C ARG A 214 5.40 18.81 22.97
N TYR A 215 6.69 18.54 23.20
CA TYR A 215 7.76 18.90 22.28
C TYR A 215 7.57 18.25 20.91
N LEU A 216 7.25 16.95 20.87
CA LEU A 216 7.03 16.24 19.62
C LEU A 216 5.77 16.74 18.88
N ASN A 217 4.72 17.08 19.62
CA ASN A 217 3.50 17.64 19.05
C ASN A 217 3.74 19.03 18.46
N GLU A 218 4.52 19.90 19.12
CA GLU A 218 4.86 21.24 18.61
C GLU A 218 5.63 21.17 17.28
N HIS A 219 6.55 20.22 17.12
CA HIS A 219 7.40 20.13 15.93
C HIS A 219 6.79 19.30 14.79
N PHE A 220 5.94 18.32 15.11
CA PHE A 220 5.44 17.34 14.13
C PHE A 220 3.90 17.24 14.09
N GLY A 221 3.18 17.94 14.97
CA GLY A 221 1.72 17.87 15.09
C GLY A 221 1.26 16.49 15.57
N LYS A 222 0.14 16.02 15.02
CA LYS A 222 -0.49 14.74 15.41
C LYS A 222 0.45 13.54 15.33
N ILE A 223 1.39 13.51 14.38
CA ILE A 223 2.33 12.39 14.27
C ILE A 223 3.34 12.38 15.43
N GLY A 224 3.61 13.52 16.06
CA GLY A 224 4.47 13.63 17.23
C GLY A 224 3.94 12.83 18.41
N THR A 225 2.63 12.98 18.71
CA THR A 225 1.94 12.16 19.72
C THR A 225 2.01 10.67 19.37
N VAL A 226 1.78 10.30 18.11
CA VAL A 226 1.87 8.90 17.66
C VAL A 226 3.28 8.32 17.86
N LEU A 227 4.32 9.10 17.57
CA LEU A 227 5.72 8.67 17.75
C LEU A 227 6.10 8.57 19.23
N TYR A 228 5.63 9.52 20.05
CA TYR A 228 5.79 9.50 21.51
C TYR A 228 5.25 8.20 22.13
N GLN A 229 4.07 7.77 21.69
CA GLN A 229 3.45 6.51 22.12
C GLN A 229 4.22 5.28 21.59
N ARG A 230 4.54 5.27 20.30
CA ARG A 230 5.21 4.12 19.66
C ARG A 230 6.58 3.81 20.23
N VAL A 231 7.40 4.83 20.52
CA VAL A 231 8.72 4.63 21.13
C VAL A 231 8.63 4.06 22.55
N ARG A 232 7.45 4.14 23.18
CA ARG A 232 7.11 3.52 24.47
C ARG A 232 6.40 2.17 24.31
N GLY A 233 6.37 1.61 23.10
CA GLY A 233 5.70 0.35 22.80
C GLY A 233 4.18 0.41 22.82
N ILE A 234 3.59 1.61 22.73
CA ILE A 234 2.14 1.81 22.79
C ILE A 234 1.58 1.98 21.38
N ASP A 235 0.66 1.09 21.01
CA ASP A 235 -0.19 1.18 19.81
C ASP A 235 -1.52 0.45 20.07
N GLU A 236 -2.59 1.22 20.22
CA GLU A 236 -3.90 0.69 20.61
C GLU A 236 -4.72 0.18 19.42
N ARG A 237 -4.30 0.50 18.18
CA ARG A 237 -5.03 0.13 16.96
C ARG A 237 -5.28 -1.37 16.91
N LEU A 238 -6.53 -1.75 16.71
CA LEU A 238 -6.94 -3.14 16.53
C LEU A 238 -6.59 -3.64 15.12
N VAL A 239 -6.54 -4.95 14.97
CA VAL A 239 -6.59 -5.61 13.66
C VAL A 239 -8.06 -5.64 13.25
N GLU A 240 -8.38 -5.03 12.11
CA GLU A 240 -9.75 -4.82 11.68
C GLU A 240 -9.96 -5.31 10.25
N VAL A 241 -11.13 -5.92 10.01
CA VAL A 241 -11.58 -6.20 8.64
C VAL A 241 -12.05 -4.89 8.01
N ARG A 242 -11.26 -4.38 7.06
CA ARG A 242 -11.51 -3.05 6.47
C ARG A 242 -12.40 -3.13 5.24
N GLU A 243 -13.40 -2.26 5.20
CA GLU A 243 -14.12 -1.95 3.98
C GLU A 243 -13.39 -0.91 3.13
N ARG A 244 -13.51 -1.07 1.81
CA ARG A 244 -12.89 -0.18 0.84
C ARG A 244 -13.64 1.15 0.79
N LYS A 245 -12.92 2.26 1.02
CA LYS A 245 -13.51 3.64 1.02
C LYS A 245 -13.50 4.34 -0.34
N SER A 246 -12.69 3.85 -1.28
CA SER A 246 -12.57 4.43 -2.62
C SER A 246 -12.18 3.40 -3.67
N ILE A 247 -12.66 3.61 -4.89
CA ILE A 247 -12.30 2.84 -6.09
C ILE A 247 -11.86 3.85 -7.14
N GLY A 248 -10.65 3.69 -7.67
CA GLY A 248 -10.10 4.63 -8.63
C GLY A 248 -9.15 3.95 -9.61
N THR A 249 -8.95 4.62 -10.73
CA THR A 249 -8.04 4.22 -11.81
C THR A 249 -7.26 5.46 -12.25
N GLU A 250 -5.96 5.28 -12.46
CA GLU A 250 -5.09 6.33 -12.96
C GLU A 250 -4.08 5.75 -13.94
N LYS A 251 -3.59 6.59 -14.84
CA LYS A 251 -2.58 6.23 -15.83
C LYS A 251 -1.56 7.33 -15.93
N THR A 252 -0.28 6.95 -15.80
CA THR A 252 0.85 7.82 -16.16
C THR A 252 1.20 7.55 -17.61
N PHE A 253 1.27 8.60 -18.41
CA PHE A 253 1.59 8.51 -19.84
C PHE A 253 3.10 8.60 -20.06
N ILE A 254 3.58 7.87 -21.09
CA ILE A 254 4.97 7.97 -21.56
C ILE A 254 5.15 9.29 -22.29
N ARG A 255 4.24 9.60 -23.20
CA ARG A 255 4.14 10.91 -23.86
C ARG A 255 2.99 11.68 -23.20
N PRO A 256 3.20 12.93 -22.75
CA PRO A 256 2.13 13.73 -22.19
C PRO A 256 0.96 13.90 -23.16
N LEU A 257 -0.24 14.08 -22.61
CA LEU A 257 -1.41 14.50 -23.40
C LEU A 257 -1.33 16.01 -23.63
N VAL A 258 -1.56 16.42 -24.88
CA VAL A 258 -1.37 17.80 -25.35
C VAL A 258 -2.60 18.42 -26.02
N SER A 259 -3.72 17.71 -26.05
CA SER A 259 -4.99 18.23 -26.55
C SER A 259 -6.17 17.75 -25.73
N GLU A 260 -7.25 18.54 -25.69
CA GLU A 260 -8.49 18.16 -25.00
C GLU A 260 -9.11 16.88 -25.56
N SER A 261 -9.01 16.66 -26.88
CA SER A 261 -9.44 15.42 -27.51
C SER A 261 -8.71 14.20 -26.93
N GLN A 262 -7.40 14.29 -26.72
CA GLN A 262 -6.63 13.22 -26.07
C GLN A 262 -7.04 13.00 -24.61
N VAL A 263 -7.37 14.08 -23.89
CA VAL A 263 -7.88 14.03 -22.51
C VAL A 263 -9.23 13.31 -22.47
N ASN A 264 -10.16 13.68 -23.35
CA ASN A 264 -11.48 13.08 -23.44
C ASN A 264 -11.40 11.57 -23.78
N ASP A 265 -10.57 11.19 -24.77
CA ASP A 265 -10.36 9.79 -25.14
C ASP A 265 -9.82 8.97 -23.96
N GLU A 266 -8.90 9.54 -23.17
CA GLU A 266 -8.39 8.86 -21.99
C GLU A 266 -9.41 8.83 -20.85
N PHE A 267 -10.24 9.86 -20.67
CA PHE A 267 -11.34 9.81 -19.72
C PHE A 267 -12.34 8.70 -20.08
N MET A 268 -12.66 8.49 -21.35
CA MET A 268 -13.48 7.35 -21.77
C MET A 268 -12.85 6.01 -21.34
N GLN A 269 -11.53 5.84 -21.51
CA GLN A 269 -10.82 4.63 -21.08
C GLN A 269 -10.75 4.48 -19.55
N LEU A 270 -10.54 5.57 -18.82
CA LEU A 270 -10.50 5.56 -17.35
C LEU A 270 -11.90 5.30 -16.78
N ALA A 271 -12.93 5.98 -17.27
CA ALA A 271 -14.31 5.79 -16.85
C ALA A 271 -14.78 4.36 -17.12
N THR A 272 -14.47 3.79 -18.29
CA THR A 272 -14.79 2.38 -18.60
C THR A 272 -14.20 1.43 -17.57
N ARG A 273 -12.92 1.62 -17.19
CA ARG A 273 -12.26 0.82 -16.14
C ARG A 273 -12.90 1.04 -14.77
N LEU A 274 -13.21 2.29 -14.42
CA LEU A 274 -13.82 2.65 -13.15
C LEU A 274 -15.21 2.03 -12.99
N VAL A 275 -16.08 2.19 -13.99
CA VAL A 275 -17.43 1.60 -14.04
C VAL A 275 -17.37 0.08 -13.91
N LYS A 276 -16.48 -0.57 -14.67
CA LYS A 276 -16.29 -2.02 -14.60
C LYS A 276 -15.96 -2.49 -13.19
N GLU A 277 -15.05 -1.79 -12.50
CA GLU A 277 -14.67 -2.15 -11.13
C GLU A 277 -15.76 -1.81 -10.10
N LEU A 278 -16.49 -0.70 -10.27
CA LEU A 278 -17.64 -0.34 -9.44
C LEU A 278 -18.75 -1.39 -9.52
N ASN A 279 -19.14 -1.78 -10.74
CA ASN A 279 -20.16 -2.82 -10.98
C ASN A 279 -19.71 -4.19 -10.48
N LYS A 280 -18.46 -4.59 -10.74
CA LYS A 280 -17.90 -5.84 -10.21
C LYS A 280 -17.93 -5.90 -8.68
N LYS A 281 -17.83 -4.74 -8.01
CA LYS A 281 -17.89 -4.63 -6.55
C LYS A 281 -19.29 -4.33 -6.02
N GLN A 282 -20.29 -4.19 -6.89
CA GLN A 282 -21.66 -3.81 -6.53
C GLN A 282 -21.70 -2.54 -5.68
N LYS A 283 -20.88 -1.54 -6.05
CA LYS A 283 -20.81 -0.24 -5.38
C LYS A 283 -21.07 0.90 -6.37
N HIS A 284 -21.68 1.96 -5.89
CA HIS A 284 -21.66 3.30 -6.47
C HIS A 284 -21.04 4.28 -5.47
N GLY A 285 -20.94 5.57 -5.77
CA GLY A 285 -20.48 6.56 -4.80
C GLY A 285 -21.05 7.95 -5.03
N LYS A 286 -20.86 8.83 -4.04
CA LYS A 286 -21.39 10.22 -4.07
C LYS A 286 -20.38 11.25 -4.53
N THR A 287 -19.10 10.90 -4.62
CA THR A 287 -18.05 11.88 -4.93
C THR A 287 -17.11 11.36 -6.00
N LEU A 288 -17.09 12.04 -7.16
CA LEU A 288 -16.11 11.84 -8.22
C LEU A 288 -14.90 12.75 -7.97
N VAL A 289 -13.70 12.19 -8.05
CA VAL A 289 -12.43 12.89 -7.86
C VAL A 289 -11.59 12.77 -9.12
N LEU A 290 -11.27 13.91 -9.72
CA LEU A 290 -10.27 14.05 -10.79
C LEU A 290 -8.91 14.30 -10.16
N LYS A 291 -7.90 13.61 -10.67
CA LYS A 291 -6.48 13.87 -10.39
C LYS A 291 -5.75 14.06 -11.71
N LEU A 292 -5.04 15.16 -11.85
CA LEU A 292 -4.13 15.41 -12.96
C LEU A 292 -2.72 15.68 -12.45
N ARG A 293 -1.73 15.34 -13.27
CA ARG A 293 -0.33 15.72 -13.03
C ARG A 293 0.27 16.30 -14.30
N THR A 294 0.91 17.45 -14.20
CA THR A 294 1.59 18.13 -15.30
C THR A 294 2.94 17.48 -15.62
N ALA A 295 3.58 17.89 -16.72
CA ALA A 295 4.95 17.52 -17.05
C ALA A 295 5.97 17.96 -15.99
N SER A 296 5.70 19.09 -15.30
CA SER A 296 6.50 19.61 -14.17
C SER A 296 6.26 18.88 -12.84
N PHE A 297 5.50 17.77 -12.85
CA PHE A 297 5.14 16.95 -11.68
C PHE A 297 4.24 17.63 -10.64
N GLU A 298 3.66 18.79 -10.97
CA GLU A 298 2.61 19.40 -10.17
C GLU A 298 1.35 18.54 -10.23
N THR A 299 0.76 18.23 -9.07
CA THR A 299 -0.44 17.40 -8.97
C THR A 299 -1.61 18.23 -8.48
N VAL A 300 -2.67 18.30 -9.28
CA VAL A 300 -3.92 18.97 -8.92
C VAL A 300 -5.01 17.91 -8.77
N THR A 301 -5.83 18.08 -7.73
CA THR A 301 -7.00 17.23 -7.50
C THR A 301 -8.24 18.09 -7.35
N LYS A 302 -9.30 17.74 -8.08
CA LYS A 302 -10.61 18.37 -8.00
C LYS A 302 -11.66 17.32 -7.73
N ARG A 303 -12.73 17.68 -7.01
CA ARG A 303 -13.80 16.75 -6.63
C ARG A 303 -15.16 17.38 -6.77
N LEU A 304 -16.14 16.56 -7.14
CA LEU A 304 -17.55 16.89 -7.18
C LEU A 304 -18.31 15.89 -6.31
N THR A 305 -19.04 16.39 -5.30
CA THR A 305 -19.93 15.59 -4.46
C THR A 305 -21.38 15.90 -4.81
N LYS A 306 -22.18 14.86 -5.03
CA LYS A 306 -23.63 14.97 -5.27
C LYS A 306 -24.41 14.49 -4.04
N GLN A 307 -25.65 14.95 -3.90
CA GLN A 307 -26.59 14.42 -2.92
C GLN A 307 -26.98 12.99 -3.28
N GLU A 308 -27.28 12.77 -4.57
CA GLU A 308 -27.55 11.47 -5.17
C GLU A 308 -26.28 10.72 -5.57
N TYR A 309 -26.36 9.40 -5.57
CA TYR A 309 -25.28 8.56 -6.06
C TYR A 309 -25.05 8.78 -7.55
N PHE A 310 -23.79 8.73 -7.97
CA PHE A 310 -23.47 8.70 -9.39
C PHE A 310 -23.97 7.38 -9.99
N LEU A 311 -24.61 7.47 -11.15
CA LEU A 311 -24.86 6.30 -11.97
C LEU A 311 -23.53 5.71 -12.42
N ASN A 312 -23.42 4.39 -12.35
CA ASN A 312 -22.24 3.65 -12.82
C ASN A 312 -22.28 3.51 -14.35
N ASP A 313 -22.34 4.63 -15.06
CA ASP A 313 -22.30 4.69 -16.51
C ASP A 313 -21.15 5.56 -17.00
N VAL A 314 -20.58 5.16 -18.14
CA VAL A 314 -19.35 5.78 -18.66
C VAL A 314 -19.61 7.22 -19.09
N ALA A 315 -20.74 7.51 -19.74
CA ALA A 315 -21.06 8.82 -20.27
C ALA A 315 -21.19 9.87 -19.15
N THR A 316 -21.91 9.54 -18.08
CA THR A 316 -22.07 10.38 -16.88
C THR A 316 -20.72 10.66 -16.23
N ILE A 317 -19.91 9.63 -16.00
CA ILE A 317 -18.60 9.82 -15.36
C ILE A 317 -17.68 10.70 -16.23
N VAL A 318 -17.68 10.52 -17.55
CA VAL A 318 -16.87 11.33 -18.47
C VAL A 318 -17.36 12.76 -18.52
N TYR A 319 -18.68 12.98 -18.57
CA TYR A 319 -19.28 14.31 -18.52
C TYR A 319 -18.80 15.10 -17.30
N TYR A 320 -18.93 14.52 -16.09
CA TYR A 320 -18.49 15.19 -14.88
C TYR A 320 -16.96 15.28 -14.76
N ALA A 321 -16.21 14.32 -15.32
CA ALA A 321 -14.75 14.41 -15.37
C ALA A 321 -14.28 15.58 -16.24
N MET A 322 -14.94 15.83 -17.37
CA MET A 322 -14.65 16.97 -18.26
C MET A 322 -15.00 18.30 -17.58
N GLN A 323 -16.16 18.41 -16.91
CA GLN A 323 -16.49 19.60 -16.12
C GLN A 323 -15.43 19.89 -15.05
N LEU A 324 -15.04 18.86 -14.29
CA LEU A 324 -13.98 19.00 -13.30
C LEU A 324 -12.65 19.40 -13.92
N PHE A 325 -12.36 18.94 -15.14
CA PHE A 325 -11.13 19.23 -15.86
C PHE A 325 -11.09 20.69 -16.33
N GLU A 326 -12.17 21.22 -16.90
CA GLU A 326 -12.28 22.62 -17.33
C GLU A 326 -11.97 23.61 -16.19
N GLU A 327 -12.37 23.27 -14.96
CA GLU A 327 -12.09 24.11 -13.78
C GLU A 327 -10.62 24.14 -13.35
N VAL A 328 -9.81 23.15 -13.74
CA VAL A 328 -8.40 23.01 -13.27
C VAL A 328 -7.40 22.77 -14.40
N ALA A 329 -7.83 22.93 -15.65
CA ALA A 329 -6.97 22.72 -16.81
C ALA A 329 -5.79 23.68 -16.74
N PRO A 330 -4.54 23.19 -16.90
CA PRO A 330 -3.38 24.06 -16.93
C PRO A 330 -3.39 24.92 -18.19
N THR A 331 -2.77 26.10 -18.12
CA THR A 331 -2.63 27.00 -19.28
C THR A 331 -1.87 26.34 -20.44
N GLU A 332 -0.82 25.60 -20.13
CA GLU A 332 -0.13 24.72 -21.08
C GLU A 332 -0.58 23.28 -20.84
N LEU A 333 -1.29 22.72 -21.81
CA LEU A 333 -1.81 21.37 -21.71
C LEU A 333 -0.68 20.37 -21.96
N GLU A 334 0.03 19.99 -20.90
CA GLU A 334 0.99 18.89 -20.92
C GLU A 334 0.76 17.95 -19.73
N LEU A 335 -0.17 17.01 -19.90
CA LEU A 335 -0.58 16.12 -18.82
C LEU A 335 0.18 14.80 -18.85
N ARG A 336 0.88 14.51 -17.76
CA ARG A 336 1.63 13.27 -17.56
C ARG A 336 0.81 12.18 -16.87
N LEU A 337 -0.22 12.53 -16.13
CA LEU A 337 -1.14 11.57 -15.50
C LEU A 337 -2.55 12.12 -15.46
N LEU A 338 -3.51 11.23 -15.70
CA LEU A 338 -4.92 11.42 -15.38
C LEU A 338 -5.41 10.28 -14.49
N GLY A 339 -6.32 10.59 -13.58
CA GLY A 339 -6.96 9.62 -12.71
C GLY A 339 -8.37 10.03 -12.31
N LEU A 340 -9.25 9.04 -12.27
CA LEU A 340 -10.63 9.17 -11.80
C LEU A 340 -10.83 8.25 -10.61
N THR A 341 -11.40 8.78 -9.52
CA THR A 341 -11.67 8.03 -8.30
C THR A 341 -13.08 8.32 -7.79
N MET A 342 -13.82 7.26 -7.49
CA MET A 342 -15.11 7.33 -6.81
C MET A 342 -14.92 7.12 -5.30
N THR A 343 -15.52 7.97 -4.49
CA THR A 343 -15.52 7.91 -3.01
C THR A 343 -16.92 8.12 -2.44
N GLY A 344 -17.08 7.92 -1.13
CA GLY A 344 -18.41 7.90 -0.49
C GLY A 344 -19.19 6.69 -1.01
N LEU A 345 -18.54 5.52 -0.99
CA LEU A 345 -19.05 4.30 -1.61
C LEU A 345 -20.20 3.70 -0.80
N ALA A 346 -21.24 3.25 -1.48
CA ALA A 346 -22.35 2.49 -0.91
C ALA A 346 -22.71 1.29 -1.81
N PRO A 347 -23.30 0.22 -1.27
CA PRO A 347 -23.90 -0.86 -2.09
C PRO A 347 -24.95 -0.33 -3.05
N LEU A 348 -25.02 -0.89 -4.26
CA LEU A 348 -26.02 -0.51 -5.27
C LEU A 348 -27.48 -0.70 -4.81
N GLU A 349 -27.71 -1.57 -3.82
CA GLU A 349 -29.03 -1.82 -3.22
C GLU A 349 -29.58 -0.61 -2.44
N PHE A 350 -28.76 0.40 -2.14
CA PHE A 350 -29.23 1.64 -1.51
C PHE A 350 -29.67 2.65 -2.57
N GLU A 351 -30.96 2.71 -2.85
CA GLU A 351 -31.58 3.87 -3.50
C GLU A 351 -31.90 4.94 -2.45
N ASN A 352 -31.54 6.20 -2.71
CA ASN A 352 -32.05 7.29 -1.88
C ASN A 352 -33.55 7.42 -2.18
N MET A 353 -34.39 7.11 -1.21
CA MET A 353 -35.80 7.49 -1.28
C MET A 353 -35.90 9.00 -1.08
N SER A 354 -36.16 9.72 -2.18
CA SER A 354 -36.62 11.10 -2.11
C SER A 354 -38.08 11.07 -1.65
N LEU A 355 -38.32 11.29 -0.36
CA LEU A 355 -39.69 11.48 0.12
C LEU A 355 -40.24 12.77 -0.51
N PRO A 356 -41.38 12.74 -1.23
CA PRO A 356 -42.00 13.95 -1.73
C PRO A 356 -42.37 14.82 -0.53
N LEU A 357 -41.72 15.98 -0.42
CA LEU A 357 -41.94 16.91 0.70
C LEU A 357 -43.29 17.64 0.63
N PHE A 358 -44.04 17.47 -0.46
CA PHE A 358 -45.40 17.99 -0.62
C PHE A 358 -46.21 17.04 -1.52
N GLU A 359 -47.40 16.66 -1.07
CA GLU A 359 -48.42 16.07 -1.95
C GLU A 359 -48.84 17.14 -2.96
N GLN A 360 -48.86 16.79 -4.25
CA GLN A 360 -49.42 17.66 -5.27
C GLN A 360 -50.93 17.72 -5.05
N GLU A 361 -51.43 18.85 -4.53
CA GLU A 361 -52.86 19.21 -4.54
C GLU A 361 -53.40 19.41 -5.95
#